data_AF-A0AA51RS03-F1
#
_entry.id   AF-A0AA51RS03-F1
#
_cell.length_a   1.000
_cell.length_b   1.000
_cell.length_c   1.000
_cell.angle_alpha   90.00
_cell.angle_beta   90.00
_cell.angle_gamma   90.00
#
_symmetry.space_group_name_H-M   'P 1'
#
loop_
_entity.id
_entity.type
_entity.pdbx_description
1 polymer ?
#
loop_
_entity_poly.entity_id
_entity_poly.type
_entity_poly.pdbx_seq_one_letter_code
_entity_poly.pdbx_strand_id
1 'polypeptide(L)'
;MPPSHHKELANFLKENTEGNPSVTAYRDNNGNRPIPIGQFGGDFFSTIGAFDMGLSLPEGNFEFAVSGTNEWLPNSLASSIYWLTERTCDEWPLVCEDVVKVNAKSTYRHMAYVPSPFTFKLSTGQMVKWLLGMPITDTEISFSEQAVLDKARKTYSGWLFCESA
;
A
#
# COMPACT_ATOMS: atom_id res chain seq x y z
N MET A 1 -5.95 17.62 -13.51
CA MET A 1 -7.01 16.86 -12.80
C MET A 1 -6.56 15.41 -12.71
N PRO A 2 -6.87 14.68 -11.62
CA PRO A 2 -6.58 13.26 -11.56
C PRO A 2 -7.27 12.49 -12.71
N PRO A 3 -6.63 11.46 -13.28
CA PRO A 3 -7.25 10.55 -14.23
C PRO A 3 -8.57 9.95 -13.73
N SER A 4 -9.47 9.59 -14.64
CA SER A 4 -10.79 9.04 -14.29
C SER A 4 -10.69 7.72 -13.52
N HIS A 5 -9.75 6.86 -13.91
CA HIS A 5 -9.51 5.57 -13.25
C HIS A 5 -8.98 5.71 -11.81
N HIS A 6 -8.31 6.81 -11.48
CA HIS A 6 -7.95 7.11 -10.08
C HIS A 6 -9.18 7.43 -9.23
N LYS A 7 -10.17 8.13 -9.80
CA LYS A 7 -11.44 8.41 -9.12
C LYS A 7 -12.27 7.14 -8.94
N GLU A 8 -12.28 6.27 -9.94
CA GLU A 8 -12.93 4.96 -9.89
C GLU A 8 -12.40 4.13 -8.71
N LEU A 9 -11.07 4.04 -8.56
CA LEU A 9 -10.44 3.33 -7.46
C LEU A 9 -10.80 3.93 -6.09
N ALA A 10 -10.76 5.27 -5.97
CA ALA A 10 -11.14 5.95 -4.73
C ALA A 10 -12.63 5.74 -4.38
N ASN A 11 -13.52 5.72 -5.37
CA ASN A 11 -14.94 5.45 -5.17
C ASN A 11 -15.18 4.00 -4.74
N PHE A 12 -14.52 3.04 -5.38
CA PHE A 12 -14.58 1.64 -4.98
C PHE A 12 -14.17 1.44 -3.51
N LEU A 13 -13.06 2.04 -3.09
CA LEU A 13 -12.60 1.95 -1.70
C LEU A 13 -13.58 2.61 -0.72
N LYS A 14 -14.16 3.75 -1.10
CA LYS A 14 -15.21 4.41 -0.32
C LYS A 14 -16.44 3.53 -0.14
N GLU A 15 -16.85 2.79 -1.16
CA GLU A 15 -18.04 1.91 -1.11
C GLU A 15 -17.80 0.65 -0.27
N ASN A 16 -16.54 0.21 -0.15
CA ASN A 16 -16.14 -1.00 0.57
C ASN A 16 -15.59 -0.73 1.98
N THR A 17 -15.69 0.51 2.45
CA THR A 17 -15.25 0.92 3.79
C THR A 17 -16.26 1.86 4.43
N GLU A 18 -16.31 1.89 5.75
CA GLU A 18 -17.18 2.81 6.48
C GLU A 18 -16.50 4.18 6.70
N GLY A 19 -17.27 5.21 7.05
CA GLY A 19 -16.72 6.53 7.40
C GLY A 19 -16.44 7.47 6.22
N ASN A 20 -15.76 8.58 6.52
CA ASN A 20 -15.53 9.66 5.56
C ASN A 20 -14.17 9.48 4.86
N PRO A 21 -14.15 9.26 3.53
CA PRO A 21 -12.90 9.15 2.81
C PRO A 21 -12.21 10.51 2.71
N SER A 22 -10.89 10.52 2.76
CA SER A 22 -10.08 11.69 2.45
C SER A 22 -8.88 11.27 1.60
N VAL A 23 -8.33 12.19 0.80
CA VAL A 23 -7.10 11.94 0.03
C VAL A 23 -6.13 13.07 0.30
N THR A 24 -4.92 12.71 0.73
CA THR A 24 -3.84 13.64 1.06
C THR A 24 -2.62 13.34 0.21
N ALA A 25 -1.91 14.39 -0.22
CA ALA A 25 -0.68 14.26 -0.99
C ALA A 25 0.53 14.25 -0.05
N TYR A 26 1.24 13.12 0.00
CA TYR A 26 2.48 12.95 0.77
C TYR A 26 3.67 13.24 -0.11
N ARG A 27 4.63 14.04 0.35
CA ARG A 27 5.75 14.53 -0.46
C ARG A 27 7.07 13.99 0.05
N ASP A 28 8.05 13.92 -0.83
CA ASP A 28 9.44 13.65 -0.47
C ASP A 28 10.03 14.83 0.31
N ASN A 29 11.25 14.65 0.84
CA ASN A 29 11.94 15.69 1.61
C ASN A 29 12.17 17.00 0.83
N ASN A 30 12.08 16.96 -0.50
CA ASN A 30 12.24 18.11 -1.38
C ASN A 30 10.90 18.70 -1.85
N GLY A 31 9.76 18.13 -1.45
CA GLY A 31 8.42 18.62 -1.80
C GLY A 31 7.96 18.33 -3.23
N ASN A 32 8.71 17.60 -4.04
CA ASN A 32 8.61 17.60 -5.50
C ASN A 32 7.79 16.45 -6.10
N ARG A 33 7.58 15.35 -5.36
CA ARG A 33 6.94 14.12 -5.89
C ARG A 33 5.73 13.68 -5.06
N PRO A 34 4.54 14.28 -5.20
CA PRO A 34 3.41 13.92 -4.34
C PRO A 34 2.90 12.49 -4.63
N ILE A 35 2.77 11.67 -3.60
CA ILE A 35 2.07 10.40 -3.60
C ILE A 35 0.67 10.61 -3.02
N PRO A 36 -0.41 10.50 -3.81
CA PRO A 36 -1.76 10.57 -3.29
C PRO A 36 -2.06 9.32 -2.45
N ILE A 37 -2.43 9.52 -1.19
CA ILE A 37 -2.86 8.45 -0.29
C ILE A 37 -4.24 8.79 0.23
N GLY A 38 -5.18 7.88 -0.02
CA GLY A 38 -6.52 7.92 0.54
C GLY A 38 -6.57 7.27 1.92
N GLN A 39 -7.37 7.84 2.82
CA GLN A 39 -7.81 7.24 4.07
C GLN A 39 -9.28 6.86 3.93
N PHE A 40 -9.61 5.62 4.25
CA PHE A 40 -10.90 4.97 4.09
C PHE A 40 -11.16 4.14 5.35
N GLY A 41 -12.41 3.95 5.82
CA GLY A 41 -12.64 3.19 7.06
C GLY A 41 -12.25 3.91 8.36
N GLY A 42 -11.45 4.98 8.27
CA GLY A 42 -10.74 5.61 9.39
C GLY A 42 -9.35 5.02 9.64
N ASP A 43 -9.10 3.77 9.28
CA ASP A 43 -7.86 3.05 9.56
C ASP A 43 -7.22 2.38 8.33
N PHE A 44 -7.87 2.40 7.16
CA PHE A 44 -7.30 1.85 5.93
C PHE A 44 -6.73 2.97 5.06
N PHE A 45 -5.44 2.90 4.79
CA PHE A 45 -4.73 3.82 3.91
C PHE A 45 -4.36 3.09 2.61
N SER A 46 -4.61 3.71 1.47
CA SER A 46 -4.24 3.19 0.15
C SER A 46 -3.64 4.28 -0.70
N THR A 47 -2.60 3.98 -1.46
CA THR A 47 -2.21 4.83 -2.58
C THR A 47 -3.33 4.91 -3.61
N ILE A 48 -3.37 6.03 -4.34
CA ILE A 48 -4.26 6.25 -5.47
C ILE A 48 -3.39 6.61 -6.67
N GLY A 49 -3.26 5.68 -7.61
CA GLY A 49 -2.49 5.80 -8.85
C GLY A 49 -1.07 5.25 -8.81
N ALA A 50 -0.67 4.48 -7.78
CA ALA A 50 0.70 3.95 -7.71
C ALA A 50 1.01 2.98 -8.85
N PHE A 51 0.00 2.27 -9.35
CA PHE A 51 0.19 1.32 -10.45
C PHE A 51 0.60 1.98 -11.78
N ASP A 52 0.31 3.28 -11.97
CA ASP A 52 0.71 4.02 -13.17
C ASP A 52 2.15 4.58 -13.08
N MET A 53 2.84 4.38 -11.95
CA MET A 53 4.14 5.00 -11.69
C MET A 53 5.33 4.25 -12.31
N GLY A 54 5.10 3.09 -12.94
CA GLY A 54 6.17 2.29 -13.55
C GLY A 54 7.18 1.74 -12.54
N LEU A 55 6.71 1.34 -11.36
CA LEU A 55 7.55 0.76 -10.31
C LEU A 55 8.11 -0.60 -10.77
N SER A 56 9.35 -0.90 -10.40
CA SER A 56 10.01 -2.17 -10.73
C SER A 56 9.58 -3.29 -9.77
N LEU A 57 8.38 -3.81 -10.01
CA LEU A 57 7.73 -4.89 -9.26
C LEU A 57 7.52 -6.11 -10.19
N PRO A 58 7.19 -7.30 -9.64
CA PRO A 58 6.74 -8.43 -10.44
C PRO A 58 5.52 -8.06 -11.31
N GLU A 59 5.24 -8.85 -12.35
CA GLU A 59 4.18 -8.55 -13.32
C GLU A 59 2.81 -8.29 -12.65
N GLY A 60 2.24 -7.10 -12.88
CA GLY A 60 0.93 -6.70 -12.38
C GLY A 60 0.78 -5.19 -12.21
N ASN A 61 -0.45 -4.74 -11.89
CA ASN A 61 -0.72 -3.37 -11.48
C ASN A 61 -1.03 -3.35 -9.99
N PHE A 62 -0.32 -2.51 -9.23
CA PHE A 62 -0.39 -2.52 -7.77
C PHE A 62 -0.67 -1.13 -7.18
N GLU A 63 -1.67 -1.06 -6.32
CA GLU A 63 -1.71 -0.04 -5.27
C GLU A 63 -1.05 -0.59 -4.00
N PHE A 64 -0.54 0.30 -3.16
CA PHE A 64 -0.01 -0.05 -1.85
C PHE A 64 -1.04 0.31 -0.78
N ALA A 65 -1.23 -0.58 0.19
CA ALA A 65 -2.13 -0.35 1.31
C ALA A 65 -1.46 -0.61 2.65
N VAL A 66 -1.99 0.04 3.69
CA VAL A 66 -1.66 -0.21 5.09
C VAL A 66 -2.90 0.02 5.97
N SER A 67 -3.15 -0.87 6.93
CA SER A 67 -4.28 -0.76 7.86
C SER A 67 -3.80 -0.58 9.30
N GLY A 68 -4.41 0.35 10.04
CA GLY A 68 -4.14 0.62 11.44
C GLY A 68 -4.37 2.09 11.82
N THR A 69 -4.22 2.39 13.11
CA THR A 69 -4.52 3.73 13.67
C THR A 69 -3.29 4.61 13.88
N ASN A 70 -2.11 4.11 13.56
CA ASN A 70 -0.86 4.83 13.76
C ASN A 70 -0.69 5.95 12.71
N GLU A 71 -0.52 7.20 13.16
CA GLU A 71 -0.41 8.39 12.29
C GLU A 71 0.77 8.36 11.31
N TRP A 72 1.81 7.57 11.60
CA TRP A 72 2.98 7.43 10.75
C TRP A 72 2.79 6.46 9.57
N LEU A 73 1.74 5.63 9.57
CA LEU A 73 1.50 4.62 8.53
C LEU A 73 1.42 5.20 7.11
N PRO A 74 0.65 6.27 6.83
CA PRO A 74 0.60 6.81 5.47
C PRO A 74 1.93 7.43 5.02
N ASN A 75 2.73 7.98 5.94
CA ASN A 75 4.08 8.45 5.61
C ASN A 75 5.03 7.28 5.29
N SER A 76 4.95 6.17 6.03
CA SER A 76 5.72 4.95 5.73
C SER A 76 5.30 4.33 4.40
N LEU A 77 4.02 4.43 4.03
CA LEU A 77 3.51 4.00 2.73
C LEU A 77 4.14 4.83 1.60
N ALA A 78 4.10 6.16 1.69
CA ALA A 78 4.75 7.04 0.72
C ALA A 78 6.27 6.82 0.65
N SER A 79 6.91 6.64 1.80
CA SER A 79 8.35 6.36 1.90
C SER A 79 8.74 5.05 1.20
N SER A 80 7.86 4.04 1.24
CA SER A 80 8.05 2.77 0.53
C SER A 80 8.01 2.94 -0.98
N ILE A 81 7.12 3.78 -1.50
CA ILE A 81 7.09 4.13 -2.93
C ILE A 81 8.40 4.81 -3.34
N TYR A 82 8.88 5.80 -2.57
CA TYR A 82 10.16 6.45 -2.86
C TYR A 82 11.34 5.49 -2.78
N TRP A 83 11.35 4.59 -1.79
CA TRP A 83 12.38 3.57 -1.62
C TRP A 83 12.49 2.68 -2.87
N LEU A 84 11.36 2.34 -3.49
CA LEU A 84 11.28 1.54 -4.72
C LEU A 84 11.74 2.27 -5.98
N THR A 85 11.78 3.62 -6.03
CA THR A 85 12.12 4.34 -7.27
C THR A 85 13.53 4.06 -7.81
N GLU A 86 14.42 3.52 -6.96
CA GLU A 86 15.82 3.21 -7.29
C GLU A 86 16.13 1.71 -7.12
N ARG A 87 15.11 0.86 -6.92
CA ARG A 87 15.26 -0.54 -6.54
C ARG A 87 14.29 -1.42 -7.31
N THR A 88 14.61 -2.71 -7.40
CA THR A 88 13.78 -3.72 -8.04
C THR A 88 13.31 -4.73 -7.01
N CYS A 89 12.12 -5.29 -7.25
CA CYS A 89 11.58 -6.41 -6.49
C CYS A 89 11.22 -7.51 -7.47
N ASP A 90 11.89 -8.66 -7.33
CA ASP A 90 11.74 -9.77 -8.28
C ASP A 90 10.97 -10.96 -7.66
N GLU A 91 10.78 -10.94 -6.34
CA GLU A 91 10.06 -11.96 -5.56
C GLU A 91 9.26 -11.35 -4.40
N TRP A 92 8.37 -12.14 -3.78
CA TRP A 92 7.62 -11.73 -2.59
C TRP A 92 8.22 -12.35 -1.32
N PRO A 93 8.13 -11.67 -0.16
CA PRO A 93 7.54 -10.37 0.06
C PRO A 93 8.49 -9.23 -0.36
N LEU A 94 7.93 -8.11 -0.80
CA LEU A 94 8.71 -6.88 -0.95
C LEU A 94 9.02 -6.34 0.44
N VAL A 95 10.30 -6.16 0.78
CA VAL A 95 10.71 -5.56 2.05
C VAL A 95 11.32 -4.18 1.81
N CYS A 96 10.60 -3.13 2.21
CA CYS A 96 11.07 -1.75 2.18
C CYS A 96 11.76 -1.42 3.50
N GLU A 97 13.09 -1.36 3.49
CA GLU A 97 13.88 -1.19 4.70
C GLU A 97 13.85 0.24 5.27
N ASP A 98 13.87 0.36 6.61
CA ASP A 98 14.00 1.61 7.38
C ASP A 98 12.89 2.65 7.20
N VAL A 99 11.90 2.38 6.35
CA VAL A 99 10.79 3.29 6.05
C VAL A 99 9.91 3.60 7.26
N VAL A 100 9.83 2.73 8.28
CA VAL A 100 9.10 3.06 9.52
C VAL A 100 9.96 3.89 10.45
N LYS A 101 11.25 3.54 10.57
CA LYS A 101 12.19 4.21 11.46
C LYS A 101 12.39 5.70 11.12
N VAL A 102 12.32 6.06 9.83
CA VAL A 102 12.40 7.46 9.41
C VAL A 102 11.15 8.27 9.76
N ASN A 103 10.01 7.61 10.01
CA ASN A 103 8.72 8.24 10.25
C ASN A 103 8.25 8.17 11.72
N ALA A 104 8.80 7.25 12.52
CA ALA A 104 8.39 7.05 13.90
C ALA A 104 9.49 6.49 14.79
N LYS A 105 9.42 6.84 16.08
CA LYS A 105 10.12 6.11 17.15
C LYS A 105 9.30 4.87 17.49
N SER A 106 9.57 3.77 16.80
CA SER A 106 8.83 2.51 16.92
C SER A 106 9.81 1.33 17.03
N THR A 107 9.35 0.21 17.59
CA THR A 107 10.09 -1.07 17.50
C THR A 107 10.05 -1.63 16.08
N TYR A 108 9.01 -1.30 15.32
CA TYR A 108 8.94 -1.57 13.89
C TYR A 108 9.91 -0.65 13.15
N ARG A 109 10.56 -1.21 12.14
CA ARG A 109 11.63 -0.54 11.39
C ARG A 109 11.38 -0.54 9.89
N HIS A 110 10.89 -1.64 9.35
CA HIS A 110 10.67 -1.86 7.91
C HIS A 110 9.19 -2.06 7.63
N MET A 111 8.83 -2.04 6.34
CA MET A 111 7.52 -2.48 5.86
C MET A 111 7.71 -3.67 4.93
N ALA A 112 6.99 -4.77 5.18
CA ALA A 112 6.91 -5.89 4.26
C ALA A 112 5.57 -5.88 3.53
N TYR A 113 5.56 -6.20 2.24
CA TYR A 113 4.39 -6.15 1.38
C TYR A 113 4.17 -7.49 0.68
N VAL A 114 2.91 -7.91 0.60
CA VAL A 114 2.47 -9.07 -0.18
C VAL A 114 1.22 -8.72 -1.00
N PRO A 115 1.06 -9.30 -2.20
CA PRO A 115 -0.11 -9.06 -3.02
C PRO A 115 -1.36 -9.65 -2.37
N SER A 116 -2.40 -8.84 -2.30
CA SER A 116 -3.75 -9.26 -2.02
C SER A 116 -4.22 -10.25 -3.10
N PRO A 117 -4.90 -11.35 -2.72
CA PRO A 117 -5.60 -12.20 -3.68
C PRO A 117 -6.71 -11.45 -4.44
N PHE A 118 -7.26 -10.41 -3.83
CA PHE A 118 -8.33 -9.60 -4.41
C PHE A 118 -7.83 -8.77 -5.58
N THR A 119 -8.61 -8.78 -6.66
CA THR A 119 -8.33 -8.01 -7.87
C THR A 119 -9.52 -7.16 -8.25
N PHE A 120 -9.27 -5.87 -8.50
CA PHE A 120 -10.26 -4.93 -9.00
C PHE A 120 -10.03 -4.64 -10.48
N LYS A 121 -11.09 -4.73 -11.29
CA LYS A 121 -11.03 -4.42 -12.72
C LYS A 121 -11.49 -2.99 -12.96
N LEU A 122 -10.58 -2.14 -13.41
CA LEU A 122 -10.90 -0.78 -13.82
C LEU A 122 -11.70 -0.75 -15.12
N SER A 123 -12.44 0.33 -15.34
CA SER A 123 -13.11 0.65 -16.61
C SER A 123 -12.17 0.69 -17.82
N THR A 124 -10.87 0.93 -17.60
CA THR A 124 -9.81 0.85 -18.62
C THR A 124 -9.47 -0.58 -19.05
N GLY A 125 -9.96 -1.59 -18.31
CA GLY A 125 -9.62 -3.00 -18.49
C GLY A 125 -8.40 -3.46 -17.69
N GLN A 126 -7.68 -2.54 -17.03
CA GLN A 126 -6.56 -2.88 -16.15
C GLN A 126 -7.05 -3.62 -14.90
N MET A 127 -6.33 -4.68 -14.53
CA MET A 127 -6.54 -5.43 -13.29
C MET A 127 -5.58 -4.90 -12.23
N VAL A 128 -6.10 -4.36 -11.13
CA VAL A 128 -5.34 -3.77 -10.03
C VAL A 128 -5.46 -4.63 -8.77
N LYS A 129 -4.34 -4.86 -8.09
CA LYS A 129 -4.27 -5.52 -6.79
C LYS A 129 -3.71 -4.58 -5.74
N TRP A 130 -3.94 -4.88 -4.47
CA TRP A 130 -3.32 -4.16 -3.36
C TRP A 130 -2.13 -4.92 -2.80
N LEU A 131 -0.99 -4.26 -2.66
CA LEU A 131 0.14 -4.71 -1.84
C LEU A 131 -0.14 -4.37 -0.39
N LEU A 132 -0.38 -5.40 0.41
CA LEU A 132 -0.76 -5.29 1.81
C LEU A 132 0.51 -5.12 2.66
N GLY A 133 0.74 -3.90 3.15
CA GLY A 133 1.88 -3.55 3.99
C GLY A 133 1.70 -3.99 5.44
N MET A 134 2.74 -4.62 5.99
CA MET A 134 2.87 -4.99 7.39
C MET A 134 4.13 -4.35 7.98
N PRO A 135 4.02 -3.56 9.07
CA PRO A 135 5.20 -3.10 9.79
C PRO A 135 5.90 -4.30 10.43
N ILE A 136 7.22 -4.38 10.26
CA ILE A 136 8.05 -5.48 10.75
C ILE A 136 9.30 -4.95 11.46
N THR A 137 9.83 -5.75 12.39
CA THR A 137 11.07 -5.45 13.14
C THR A 137 12.30 -6.01 12.42
N ASP A 138 13.52 -5.70 12.92
CA ASP A 138 14.78 -6.26 12.41
C ASP A 138 14.78 -7.81 12.45
N THR A 139 14.14 -8.43 13.46
CA THR A 139 14.09 -9.89 13.60
C THR A 139 13.10 -10.55 12.63
N GLU A 140 12.26 -9.76 11.97
CA GLU A 140 11.19 -10.22 11.08
C GLU A 140 11.51 -9.95 9.61
N ILE A 141 12.68 -9.35 9.31
CA ILE A 141 13.09 -8.99 7.95
C ILE A 141 13.18 -10.18 7.00
N SER A 142 13.43 -11.38 7.55
CA SER A 142 13.52 -12.63 6.80
C SER A 142 12.19 -13.42 6.77
N PHE A 143 11.06 -12.77 7.04
CA PHE A 143 9.76 -13.43 6.92
C PHE A 143 9.51 -13.88 5.48
N SER A 144 8.97 -15.09 5.34
CA SER A 144 8.49 -15.58 4.05
C SER A 144 7.22 -14.85 3.62
N GLU A 145 6.89 -14.93 2.33
CA GLU A 145 5.64 -14.38 1.78
C GLU A 145 4.42 -14.87 2.58
N GLN A 146 4.36 -16.17 2.86
CA GLN A 146 3.27 -16.77 3.64
C GLN A 146 3.18 -16.19 5.05
N ALA A 147 4.31 -15.95 5.72
CA ALA A 147 4.31 -15.38 7.08
C ALA A 147 3.79 -13.94 7.09
N VAL A 148 4.13 -13.14 6.06
CA VAL A 148 3.60 -11.77 5.91
C VAL A 148 2.10 -11.82 5.56
N LEU A 149 1.67 -12.75 4.71
CA LEU A 149 0.26 -12.95 4.36
C LEU A 149 -0.59 -13.36 5.57
N ASP A 150 -0.10 -14.26 6.42
CA ASP A 150 -0.78 -14.68 7.64
C ASP A 150 -0.92 -13.53 8.66
N LYS A 151 0.07 -12.63 8.70
CA LYS A 151 -0.01 -11.38 9.43
C LYS A 151 -1.08 -10.45 8.83
N ALA A 152 -1.07 -10.26 7.52
CA ALA A 152 -2.04 -9.40 6.84
C ALA A 152 -3.49 -9.87 7.07
N ARG A 153 -3.76 -11.18 7.03
CA ARG A 153 -5.10 -11.74 7.31
C ARG A 153 -5.67 -11.39 8.69
N LYS A 154 -4.81 -11.07 9.66
CA LYS A 154 -5.23 -10.68 11.01
C LYS A 154 -5.47 -9.18 11.14
N THR A 155 -5.01 -8.39 10.18
CA THR A 155 -5.00 -6.91 10.25
C THR A 155 -5.98 -6.28 9.27
N TYR A 156 -6.13 -6.85 8.07
CA TYR A 156 -6.96 -6.30 7.02
C TYR A 156 -8.36 -6.91 7.00
N SER A 157 -9.30 -6.17 6.40
CA SER A 157 -10.66 -6.66 6.17
C SER A 157 -10.69 -7.87 5.24
N GLY A 158 -11.63 -8.78 5.48
CA GLY A 158 -11.72 -10.07 4.80
C GLY A 158 -11.90 -9.98 3.27
N TRP A 159 -12.51 -8.90 2.77
CA TRP A 159 -12.76 -8.73 1.33
C TRP A 159 -11.46 -8.67 0.51
N LEU A 160 -10.36 -8.19 1.10
CA LEU A 160 -9.02 -8.17 0.48
C LEU A 160 -8.41 -9.57 0.30
N PHE A 161 -9.12 -10.62 0.72
CA PHE A 161 -8.69 -12.02 0.58
C PHE A 161 -9.70 -12.86 -0.21
N CYS A 162 -10.67 -12.23 -0.88
CA CYS A 162 -11.59 -12.85 -1.83
C CYS A 162 -11.10 -12.61 -3.26
N GLU A 163 -11.29 -13.53 -4.21
CA GLU A 163 -10.62 -13.47 -5.53
C GLU A 163 -11.09 -12.31 -6.44
N SER A 164 -12.27 -11.72 -6.22
CA SER A 164 -12.77 -10.58 -7.02
C SER A 164 -14.01 -9.90 -6.42
N ALA A 165 -14.22 -8.63 -6.76
CA ALA A 165 -15.52 -7.93 -6.70
C ALA A 165 -16.03 -7.62 -8.12
#